data_AF-A0A7S1F474-F1
#
_entry.id   AF-A0A7S1F474-F1
#
_cell.length_a   1.000
_cell.length_b   1.000
_cell.length_c   1.000
_cell.angle_alpha   90.00
_cell.angle_beta   90.00
_cell.angle_gamma   90.00
#
_symmetry.space_group_name_H-M   'P 1'
#
loop_
_entity.id
_entity.type
_entity.pdbx_description
1 polymer ?
#
loop_
_entity_poly.entity_id
_entity_poly.type
_entity_poly.pdbx_seq_one_letter_code
_entity_poly.pdbx_strand_id
1 'polypeptide(L)'
;EITSLGARMIDDALETDFGARLGEEDVVFDAGSGVGKLPIQYFLTTRVSAAIGVELNEQRCAKAYVALTKLGEALDVPITPVQSNRVLGAYSGVLHMGNRSLQLLCMSMLDLDAEEPVDLRTVSVVVANSCCFPRGLLARFQSLLARFLQVGAVVLSSKEML
;
A
#
# COMPACT_ATOMS: atom_id res chain seq x y z
N GLU A 1 4.41 -9.81 -17.20
CA GLU A 1 2.99 -10.15 -17.08
C GLU A 1 2.43 -9.48 -15.83
N ILE A 2 1.41 -8.64 -15.96
CA ILE A 2 0.62 -8.14 -14.83
C ILE A 2 -0.60 -9.04 -14.81
N THR A 3 -0.67 -9.96 -13.85
CA THR A 3 -1.84 -10.82 -13.67
C THR A 3 -2.75 -10.20 -12.64
N SER A 4 -4.07 -10.45 -12.71
CA SER A 4 -5.01 -10.05 -11.66
C SER A 4 -4.97 -10.99 -10.44
N LEU A 5 -4.05 -11.96 -10.40
CA LEU A 5 -4.04 -13.03 -9.41
C LEU A 5 -3.80 -12.52 -7.99
N GLY A 6 -2.81 -11.64 -7.77
CA GLY A 6 -2.50 -11.11 -6.44
C GLY A 6 -3.67 -10.39 -5.75
N ALA A 7 -4.31 -9.44 -6.44
CA ALA A 7 -5.50 -8.73 -5.95
C ALA A 7 -6.70 -9.67 -5.77
N ARG A 8 -6.90 -10.64 -6.67
CA ARG A 8 -7.97 -11.65 -6.52
C ARG A 8 -7.77 -12.54 -5.32
N MET A 9 -6.55 -13.03 -5.08
CA MET A 9 -6.26 -13.88 -3.92
C MET A 9 -6.59 -13.17 -2.60
N ILE A 10 -6.45 -11.84 -2.55
CA ILE A 10 -6.76 -11.06 -1.37
C ILE A 10 -8.25 -10.76 -1.27
N ASP A 11 -8.92 -10.44 -2.38
CA ASP A 11 -10.39 -10.33 -2.40
C ASP A 11 -11.07 -11.66 -2.03
N ASP A 12 -10.55 -12.78 -2.52
CA ASP A 12 -11.00 -14.14 -2.19
C ASP A 12 -10.80 -14.47 -0.70
N ALA A 13 -9.65 -14.05 -0.12
CA ALA A 13 -9.39 -14.21 1.31
C ALA A 13 -10.36 -13.37 2.16
N LEU A 14 -10.64 -12.12 1.74
CA LEU A 14 -11.62 -11.26 2.40
C LEU A 14 -13.03 -11.87 2.34
N GLU A 15 -13.42 -12.43 1.20
CA GLU A 15 -14.74 -13.03 1.03
C GLU A 15 -14.88 -14.33 1.84
N THR A 16 -13.85 -15.18 1.81
CA THR A 16 -13.89 -16.48 2.47
C THR A 16 -13.82 -16.34 4.00
N ASP A 17 -12.92 -15.50 4.51
CA ASP A 17 -12.63 -15.45 5.94
C ASP A 17 -13.50 -14.43 6.69
N PHE A 18 -13.99 -13.40 5.97
CA PHE A 18 -14.73 -12.28 6.57
C PHE A 18 -16.09 -12.00 5.92
N GLY A 19 -16.45 -12.69 4.83
CA GLY A 19 -17.71 -12.45 4.11
C GLY A 19 -17.80 -11.07 3.46
N ALA A 20 -16.66 -10.44 3.17
CA ALA A 20 -16.56 -9.08 2.64
C ALA A 20 -15.74 -9.04 1.33
N ARG A 21 -15.93 -8.00 0.52
CA ARG A 21 -15.13 -7.74 -0.70
C ARG A 21 -14.65 -6.30 -0.70
N LEU A 22 -13.58 -6.04 -1.43
CA LEU A 22 -13.06 -4.68 -1.60
C LEU A 22 -14.10 -3.81 -2.33
N GLY A 23 -14.50 -2.71 -1.69
CA GLY A 23 -15.45 -1.72 -2.18
C GLY A 23 -14.81 -0.39 -2.58
N GLU A 24 -15.67 0.57 -2.92
CA GLU A 24 -15.27 1.92 -3.34
C GLU A 24 -14.74 2.79 -2.20
N GLU A 25 -15.09 2.45 -0.96
CA GLU A 25 -14.62 3.15 0.25
C GLU A 25 -13.28 2.61 0.77
N ASP A 26 -12.85 1.44 0.30
CA ASP A 26 -11.68 0.76 0.84
C ASP A 26 -10.36 1.42 0.46
N VAL A 27 -9.44 1.45 1.43
CA VAL A 27 -8.06 1.90 1.26
C VAL A 27 -7.15 0.72 1.54
N VAL A 28 -6.41 0.30 0.52
CA VAL A 28 -5.47 -0.83 0.60
C VAL A 28 -4.05 -0.30 0.77
N PHE A 29 -3.35 -0.81 1.77
CA PHE A 29 -1.98 -0.43 2.13
C PHE A 29 -1.03 -1.64 2.08
N ASP A 30 0.02 -1.56 1.28
CA ASP A 30 1.07 -2.58 1.13
C ASP A 30 2.37 -2.16 1.84
N ALA A 31 2.65 -2.85 2.95
CA ALA A 31 3.81 -2.63 3.81
C ALA A 31 5.05 -3.38 3.28
N GLY A 32 5.95 -2.65 2.62
CA GLY A 32 7.10 -3.25 1.94
C GLY A 32 6.76 -3.66 0.51
N SER A 33 6.14 -2.74 -0.24
CA SER A 33 5.56 -2.94 -1.56
C SER A 33 6.54 -3.28 -2.69
N GLY A 34 7.85 -3.26 -2.41
CA GLY A 34 8.87 -3.59 -3.40
C GLY A 34 8.88 -2.58 -4.53
N VAL A 35 8.55 -3.07 -5.73
CA VAL A 35 8.49 -2.24 -6.95
C VAL A 35 7.06 -1.80 -7.27
N GLY A 36 6.15 -1.85 -6.28
CA GLY A 36 4.78 -1.30 -6.37
C GLY A 36 3.75 -2.17 -7.11
N LYS A 37 4.06 -3.44 -7.39
CA LYS A 37 3.19 -4.31 -8.21
C LYS A 37 1.79 -4.48 -7.63
N LEU A 38 1.68 -4.78 -6.33
CA LEU A 38 0.38 -5.02 -5.69
C LEU A 38 -0.46 -3.74 -5.62
N PRO A 39 0.04 -2.58 -5.13
CA PRO A 39 -0.72 -1.33 -5.17
C PRO A 39 -1.18 -0.95 -6.59
N ILE A 40 -0.30 -1.07 -7.59
CA ILE A 40 -0.67 -0.83 -9.00
C ILE A 40 -1.79 -1.76 -9.44
N GLN A 41 -1.69 -3.04 -9.09
CA GLN A 41 -2.68 -4.03 -9.45
C GLN A 41 -4.04 -3.74 -8.80
N TYR A 42 -4.07 -3.42 -7.50
CA TYR A 42 -5.31 -3.01 -6.82
C TYR A 42 -5.95 -1.80 -7.49
N PHE A 43 -5.14 -0.76 -7.73
CA PHE A 43 -5.63 0.44 -8.39
C PHE A 43 -6.25 0.14 -9.77
N LEU A 44 -5.67 -0.76 -10.55
CA LEU A 44 -6.17 -1.08 -11.89
C LEU A 44 -7.31 -2.10 -11.92
N THR A 45 -7.38 -3.03 -10.97
CA THR A 45 -8.29 -4.17 -11.06
C THR A 45 -9.42 -4.18 -10.04
N THR A 46 -9.44 -3.24 -9.09
CA THR A 46 -10.52 -3.09 -8.10
C THR A 46 -11.09 -1.68 -8.13
N ARG A 47 -12.05 -1.39 -7.24
CA ARG A 47 -12.70 -0.08 -7.13
C ARG A 47 -12.27 0.73 -5.91
N VAL A 48 -11.27 0.25 -5.17
CA VAL A 48 -10.76 0.89 -3.95
C VAL A 48 -10.51 2.39 -4.15
N SER A 49 -10.84 3.20 -3.14
CA SER A 49 -10.60 4.65 -3.14
C SER A 49 -9.11 4.97 -3.16
N ALA A 50 -8.29 4.15 -2.50
CA ALA A 50 -6.85 4.31 -2.57
C ALA A 50 -6.09 2.98 -2.52
N ALA A 51 -4.98 2.94 -3.24
CA ALA A 51 -3.97 1.90 -3.13
C ALA A 51 -2.62 2.55 -2.79
N ILE A 52 -2.03 2.16 -1.67
CA ILE A 52 -0.84 2.78 -1.10
C ILE A 52 0.24 1.72 -0.98
N GLY A 53 1.44 2.00 -1.48
CA GLY A 53 2.62 1.16 -1.31
C GLY A 53 3.77 1.92 -0.69
N VAL A 54 4.33 1.39 0.40
CA VAL A 54 5.56 1.93 1.01
C VAL A 54 6.73 0.98 0.81
N GLU A 55 7.91 1.50 0.52
CA GLU A 55 9.14 0.72 0.40
C GLU A 55 10.32 1.52 0.96
N LEU A 56 11.23 0.85 1.67
CA LEU A 56 12.39 1.49 2.31
C LEU A 56 13.63 1.45 1.41
N ASN A 57 13.75 0.42 0.56
CA ASN A 57 14.90 0.23 -0.30
C ASN A 57 14.84 1.17 -1.51
N GLU A 58 15.75 2.15 -1.55
CA GLU A 58 15.80 3.20 -2.57
C GLU A 58 15.83 2.66 -4.01
N GLN A 59 16.56 1.57 -4.29
CA GLN A 59 16.60 0.98 -5.64
C GLN A 59 15.24 0.40 -6.07
N ARG A 60 14.49 -0.17 -5.12
CA ARG A 60 13.14 -0.66 -5.37
C ARG A 60 12.14 0.50 -5.48
N CYS A 61 12.28 1.53 -4.65
CA CYS A 61 11.53 2.77 -4.79
C CYS A 61 11.69 3.39 -6.17
N ALA A 62 12.92 3.53 -6.66
CA ALA A 62 13.19 4.09 -7.98
C ALA A 62 12.47 3.30 -9.09
N LYS A 63 12.47 1.96 -8.99
CA LYS A 63 11.72 1.10 -9.92
C LYS A 63 10.20 1.27 -9.78
N ALA A 64 9.69 1.39 -8.55
CA ALA A 64 8.29 1.66 -8.28
C ALA A 64 7.85 3.01 -8.88
N TYR A 65 8.65 4.06 -8.70
CA TYR A 65 8.40 5.39 -9.22
C TYR A 65 8.44 5.44 -10.77
N VAL A 66 9.37 4.70 -11.39
CA VAL A 66 9.37 4.52 -12.86
C VAL A 66 8.09 3.82 -13.33
N ALA A 67 7.63 2.79 -12.62
CA ALA A 67 6.37 2.11 -12.94
C ALA A 67 5.17 3.05 -12.79
N LEU A 68 5.12 3.86 -11.74
CA LEU A 68 4.08 4.88 -11.51
C LEU A 68 4.06 5.92 -12.64
N THR A 69 5.24 6.43 -13.02
CA THR A 69 5.37 7.44 -14.09
C THR A 69 4.88 6.89 -15.42
N LYS A 70 5.31 5.67 -15.79
CA LYS A 70 4.84 4.99 -17.01
C LYS A 70 3.34 4.73 -17.00
N LEU A 71 2.77 4.43 -15.82
CA LEU A 71 1.34 4.26 -15.68
C LEU A 71 0.60 5.58 -15.87
N GLY A 72 1.09 6.68 -15.27
CA GLY A 72 0.57 8.02 -15.47
C GLY A 72 0.57 8.43 -16.94
N GLU A 73 1.70 8.24 -17.63
CA GLU A 73 1.82 8.46 -19.08
C GLU A 73 0.79 7.64 -19.89
N ALA A 74 0.62 6.36 -19.57
CA ALA A 74 -0.31 5.49 -20.28
C ALA A 74 -1.79 5.85 -20.04
N LEU A 75 -2.10 6.46 -18.90
CA LEU A 75 -3.44 6.89 -18.52
C LEU A 75 -3.71 8.37 -18.84
N ASP A 76 -2.73 9.10 -19.35
CA ASP A 76 -2.76 10.56 -19.51
C ASP A 76 -3.09 11.29 -18.19
N VAL A 77 -2.49 10.82 -17.09
CA VAL A 77 -2.66 11.35 -15.73
C VAL A 77 -1.30 11.81 -15.19
N PRO A 78 -1.17 13.08 -14.75
CA PRO A 78 0.08 13.55 -14.17
C PRO A 78 0.36 12.88 -12.82
N ILE A 79 1.64 12.68 -12.53
CA ILE A 79 2.10 12.25 -11.20
C ILE A 79 2.40 13.48 -10.36
N THR A 80 1.80 13.57 -9.17
CA THR A 80 2.12 14.58 -8.17
C THR A 80 3.25 14.06 -7.29
N PRO A 81 4.44 14.70 -7.27
CA PRO A 81 5.51 14.31 -6.37
C PRO A 81 5.12 14.53 -4.91
N VAL A 82 5.49 13.61 -4.02
CA VAL A 82 5.25 13.76 -2.58
C VAL A 82 6.51 14.27 -1.91
N GLN A 83 6.41 15.43 -1.25
CA GLN A 83 7.48 16.00 -0.44
C GLN A 83 7.11 15.92 1.04
N SER A 84 7.85 15.11 1.79
CA SER A 84 7.71 14.98 3.24
C SER A 84 9.08 14.67 3.84
N ASN A 85 9.33 15.11 5.08
CA ASN A 85 10.54 14.77 5.84
C ASN A 85 10.63 13.27 6.17
N ARG A 86 9.53 12.52 6.01
CA ARG A 86 9.45 11.07 6.21
C ARG A 86 9.74 10.28 4.93
N VAL A 87 9.76 10.96 3.78
CA VAL A 87 10.02 10.35 2.49
C VAL A 87 11.51 10.40 2.18
N LEU A 88 12.05 9.28 1.71
CA LEU A 88 13.43 9.11 1.29
C LEU A 88 13.59 9.48 -0.19
N GLY A 89 14.29 10.58 -0.42
CA GLY A 89 14.68 11.00 -1.77
C GLY A 89 13.51 11.44 -2.65
N ALA A 90 13.69 11.31 -3.96
CA ALA A 90 12.75 11.84 -4.97
C ALA A 90 11.77 10.78 -5.50
N TYR A 91 11.77 9.57 -4.95
CA TYR A 91 11.06 8.41 -5.52
C TYR A 91 9.70 8.17 -4.85
N SER A 92 8.90 9.24 -4.73
CA SER A 92 7.54 9.18 -4.17
C SER A 92 6.57 10.02 -4.98
N GLY A 93 5.41 9.46 -5.27
CA GLY A 93 4.39 10.16 -6.04
C GLY A 93 3.00 9.61 -5.85
N VAL A 94 2.04 10.43 -6.25
CA VAL A 94 0.62 10.08 -6.29
C VAL A 94 0.09 10.25 -7.70
N LEU A 95 -0.67 9.26 -8.15
CA LEU A 95 -1.52 9.32 -9.34
C LEU A 95 -2.97 9.43 -8.87
N HIS A 96 -3.70 10.44 -9.36
CA HIS A 96 -5.12 10.63 -9.06
C HIS A 96 -5.97 10.41 -10.30
N MET A 97 -6.98 9.54 -10.21
CA MET A 97 -7.93 9.28 -11.29
C MET A 97 -9.36 9.38 -10.74
N GLY A 98 -10.01 10.52 -10.97
CA GLY A 98 -11.27 10.85 -10.31
C GLY A 98 -11.08 10.90 -8.79
N ASN A 99 -11.93 10.19 -8.05
CA ASN A 99 -11.86 10.10 -6.59
C ASN A 99 -10.90 9.01 -6.09
N ARG A 100 -10.18 8.34 -7.01
CA ARG A 100 -9.28 7.24 -6.67
C ARG A 100 -7.82 7.68 -6.71
N SER A 101 -6.99 7.09 -5.86
CA SER A 101 -5.55 7.39 -5.84
C SER A 101 -4.67 6.13 -5.80
N LEU A 102 -3.51 6.23 -6.42
CA LEU A 102 -2.39 5.31 -6.26
C LEU A 102 -1.20 6.07 -5.72
N GLN A 103 -0.69 5.66 -4.56
CA GLN A 103 0.48 6.25 -3.92
C GLN A 103 1.60 5.22 -3.86
N LEU A 104 2.79 5.56 -4.37
CA LEU A 104 4.00 4.77 -4.15
C LEU A 104 5.02 5.67 -3.47
N LEU A 105 5.42 5.29 -2.26
CA LEU A 105 6.19 6.12 -1.35
C LEU A 105 7.47 5.41 -0.94
N CYS A 106 8.61 6.08 -1.12
CA CYS A 106 9.87 5.64 -0.56
C CYS A 106 9.98 6.09 0.89
N MET A 107 9.66 5.22 1.85
CA MET A 107 9.71 5.51 3.28
C MET A 107 9.69 4.24 4.12
N SER A 108 9.99 4.37 5.41
CA SER A 108 9.80 3.28 6.37
C SER A 108 8.32 3.12 6.70
N MET A 109 7.83 1.88 6.70
CA MET A 109 6.50 1.57 7.27
C MET A 109 6.40 1.85 8.78
N LEU A 110 7.53 2.05 9.47
CA LEU A 110 7.54 2.39 10.89
C LEU A 110 7.42 3.89 11.15
N ASP A 111 7.53 4.72 10.11
CA ASP A 111 7.40 6.18 10.21
C ASP A 111 5.95 6.63 9.89
N LEU A 112 5.03 5.68 9.83
CA LEU A 112 3.60 5.91 9.64
C LEU A 112 2.92 6.28 10.96
N ASP A 113 1.96 7.20 10.90
CA ASP A 113 1.12 7.57 12.03
C ASP A 113 -0.24 8.10 11.54
N ALA A 114 -0.80 9.09 12.23
CA ALA A 114 -2.07 9.74 11.92
C ALA A 114 -1.90 11.01 11.06
N GLU A 115 -0.74 11.18 10.42
CA GLU A 115 -0.39 12.35 9.60
C GLU A 115 0.11 11.94 8.20
N GLU A 116 0.26 12.95 7.34
CA GLU A 116 0.83 12.81 6.00
C GLU A 116 2.23 12.15 6.03
N PRO A 117 2.59 11.35 5.00
CA PRO A 117 1.86 11.17 3.74
C PRO A 117 0.80 10.05 3.76
N VAL A 118 0.65 9.32 4.86
CA VAL A 118 -0.29 8.19 4.97
C VAL A 118 -0.94 8.20 6.35
N ASP A 119 -2.21 8.59 6.40
CA ASP A 119 -3.03 8.46 7.60
C ASP A 119 -3.55 7.03 7.75
N LEU A 120 -2.92 6.26 8.63
CA LEU A 120 -3.30 4.86 8.86
C LEU A 120 -4.72 4.65 9.40
N ARG A 121 -5.37 5.69 9.92
CA ARG A 121 -6.76 5.59 10.38
C ARG A 121 -7.73 5.39 9.23
N THR A 122 -7.34 5.77 8.01
CA THR A 122 -8.15 5.63 6.80
C THR A 122 -8.00 4.24 6.15
N VAL A 123 -6.96 3.49 6.52
CA VAL A 123 -6.67 2.18 5.93
C VAL A 123 -7.69 1.15 6.41
N SER A 124 -8.27 0.41 5.47
CA SER A 124 -9.19 -0.70 5.75
C SER A 124 -8.55 -2.07 5.53
N VAL A 125 -7.56 -2.17 4.63
CA VAL A 125 -6.84 -3.42 4.36
C VAL A 125 -5.34 -3.18 4.35
N VAL A 126 -4.63 -3.90 5.23
CA VAL A 126 -3.17 -3.94 5.26
C VAL A 126 -2.69 -5.26 4.66
N VAL A 127 -1.74 -5.18 3.74
CA VAL A 127 -1.02 -6.32 3.17
C VAL A 127 0.44 -6.20 3.58
N ALA A 128 1.01 -7.28 4.10
CA ALA A 128 2.42 -7.34 4.45
C ALA A 128 3.01 -8.70 4.07
N ASN A 129 3.86 -8.73 3.03
CA ASN A 129 4.60 -9.96 2.71
C ASN A 129 5.79 -10.14 3.66
N SER A 130 5.46 -10.47 4.91
CA SER A 130 6.33 -10.38 6.08
C SER A 130 7.16 -11.63 6.36
N CYS A 131 7.24 -12.57 5.40
CA CYS A 131 7.89 -13.88 5.58
C CYS A 131 9.35 -13.76 6.06
N CYS A 132 10.05 -12.71 5.63
CA CYS A 132 11.44 -12.43 5.99
C CYS A 132 11.60 -11.32 7.03
N PHE A 133 10.51 -10.80 7.60
CA PHE A 133 10.62 -9.71 8.58
C PHE A 133 11.17 -10.25 9.92
N PRO A 134 12.22 -9.61 10.48
CA PRO A 134 12.71 -9.94 11.82
C PRO A 134 11.62 -9.76 12.87
N ARG A 135 11.66 -10.55 13.95
CA ARG A 135 10.64 -10.50 15.02
C ARG A 135 10.47 -9.08 15.61
N GLY A 136 11.59 -8.38 15.85
CA GLY A 136 11.53 -7.01 16.38
C GLY A 136 10.89 -6.01 15.43
N LEU A 137 11.03 -6.20 14.11
CA LEU A 137 10.36 -5.37 13.10
C LEU A 137 8.85 -5.63 13.11
N LEU A 138 8.46 -6.90 13.13
CA LEU A 138 7.05 -7.31 13.21
C LEU A 138 6.36 -6.77 14.47
N ALA A 139 6.99 -6.92 15.64
CA ALA A 139 6.41 -6.43 16.90
C ALA A 139 6.19 -4.91 16.89
N ARG A 140 7.14 -4.15 16.32
CA ARG A 140 7.01 -2.69 16.18
C ARG A 140 5.93 -2.31 15.19
N PHE A 141 5.87 -3.00 14.04
CA PHE A 141 4.85 -2.75 13.02
C PHE A 141 3.45 -3.06 13.56
N GLN A 142 3.27 -4.20 14.23
CA GLN A 142 2.03 -4.56 14.90
C GLN A 142 1.59 -3.54 15.95
N SER A 143 2.53 -3.07 16.79
CA SER A 143 2.22 -2.04 17.81
C SER A 143 1.69 -0.74 17.17
N LEU A 144 2.23 -0.40 16.01
CA LEU A 144 1.81 0.76 15.23
C LEU A 144 0.43 0.54 14.59
N LEU A 145 0.19 -0.64 13.99
CA LEU A 145 -1.13 -1.00 13.46
C LEU A 145 -2.21 -0.97 14.56
N ALA A 146 -1.93 -1.57 15.73
CA ALA A 146 -2.85 -1.61 16.87
C ALA A 146 -3.20 -0.23 17.43
N ARG A 147 -2.34 0.78 17.20
CA ARG A 147 -2.56 2.15 17.67
C ARG A 147 -3.43 2.97 16.73
N PHE A 148 -3.34 2.73 15.42
CA PHE A 148 -3.90 3.64 14.41
C PHE A 148 -4.95 3.02 13.50
N LEU A 149 -4.94 1.70 13.26
CA LEU A 149 -5.96 1.08 12.42
C LEU A 149 -7.34 1.20 13.08
N GLN A 150 -8.32 1.50 12.24
CA GLN A 150 -9.72 1.49 12.64
C GLN A 150 -10.23 0.08 12.97
N VAL A 151 -11.25 0.01 13.81
CA VAL A 151 -11.97 -1.24 14.07
C VAL A 151 -12.55 -1.78 12.76
N GLY A 152 -12.36 -3.07 12.51
CA GLY A 152 -12.80 -3.74 11.28
C GLY A 152 -11.76 -3.74 10.16
N ALA A 153 -10.63 -3.05 10.31
CA ALA A 153 -9.54 -3.17 9.36
C ALA A 153 -8.96 -4.60 9.36
N VAL A 154 -8.65 -5.11 8.17
CA VAL A 154 -8.10 -6.45 7.97
C VAL A 154 -6.60 -6.37 7.73
N VAL A 155 -5.83 -7.27 8.36
CA VAL A 155 -4.39 -7.37 8.17
C VAL A 155 -4.04 -8.74 7.61
N LEU A 156 -3.50 -8.75 6.38
CA LEU A 156 -3.07 -9.94 5.67
C LEU A 156 -1.55 -10.00 5.69
N SER A 157 -1.01 -11.06 6.30
CA SER A 157 0.42 -11.20 6.56
C SER A 157 0.91 -12.62 6.26
N SER A 158 2.06 -12.75 5.59
CA SER A 158 2.69 -14.05 5.31
C SER A 158 3.27 -14.74 6.56
N LYS A 159 3.26 -14.04 7.70
CA LYS A 159 3.74 -14.52 9.01
C LYS A 159 2.83 -14.00 10.09
N GLU A 160 2.57 -14.83 11.09
CA GLU A 160 1.73 -14.49 12.23
C GLU A 160 2.26 -13.24 12.95
N MET A 161 1.34 -12.32 13.26
CA MET A 161 1.60 -11.19 14.15
C MET A 161 1.39 -11.66 15.60
N LEU A 162 2.17 -11.14 16.55
CA LEU A 162 2.33 -11.68 17.91
C LEU A 162 1.15 -11.40 18.84
#